data_AF-A0A5K1G8S2-F1
#
_entry.id   AF-A0A5K1G8S2-F1
#
_cell.length_a   1.000
_cell.length_b   1.000
_cell.length_c   1.000
_cell.angle_alpha   90.00
_cell.angle_beta   90.00
_cell.angle_gamma   90.00
#
_symmetry.space_group_name_H-M   'P 1'
#
loop_
_entity.id
_entity.type
_entity.pdbx_description
1 polymer ?
#
loop_
_entity_poly.entity_id
_entity_poly.type
_entity_poly.pdbx_seq_one_letter_code
_entity_poly.pdbx_strand_id
1 'polypeptide(L)'
;DNCNTSIDDFYRSCPNCEYDLCLTCCRELREGCQPGGSEAQSAYEQSLERAKVQVTEGSQSAQRRRFAWESHLDIARNACDSTYSLPNWSANDDGSIACPPKERGGCGTTLLQLHRNFKANWVVKLLKSAEELLSHYEFEGVPDSSEDCLLCSASDANLRDNGERPATRRAASREASHDNFLYCPNVIDLKDGGMEHFQKHWLRGEPVIVRDVHEKTSGLSWEPMVMWRALRETGSKKQFKEETSSVRAIDCLDWCE
;
A
#
# COMPACT_ATOMS: atom_id res chain seq x y z
N ASP A 1 9.46 -15.28 -5.84
CA ASP A 1 8.05 -15.20 -5.47
C ASP A 1 7.23 -15.45 -6.72
N ASN A 2 6.58 -16.63 -6.84
CA ASN A 2 5.81 -16.99 -8.04
C ASN A 2 4.32 -16.66 -7.89
N CYS A 3 3.87 -16.26 -6.70
CA CYS A 3 2.52 -15.77 -6.47
C CYS A 3 2.57 -14.24 -6.51
N ASN A 4 1.92 -13.62 -7.51
CA ASN A 4 1.85 -12.16 -7.65
C ASN A 4 0.77 -11.53 -6.72
N THR A 5 0.35 -12.24 -5.67
CA THR A 5 -0.70 -11.80 -4.74
C THR A 5 -0.22 -11.95 -3.31
N SER A 6 -0.55 -10.98 -2.45
CA SER A 6 -0.30 -11.10 -1.01
C SER A 6 -1.00 -12.34 -0.44
N ILE A 7 -0.33 -12.99 0.51
CA ILE A 7 -0.87 -14.12 1.25
C ILE A 7 -1.45 -13.59 2.56
N ASP A 8 -2.77 -13.46 2.62
CA ASP A 8 -3.40 -12.78 3.76
C ASP A 8 -3.81 -13.74 4.89
N ASP A 9 -4.28 -14.95 4.58
CA ASP A 9 -4.84 -15.88 5.57
C ASP A 9 -4.20 -17.27 5.54
N PHE A 10 -4.53 -18.06 4.53
CA PHE A 10 -4.05 -19.43 4.36
C PHE A 10 -3.10 -19.54 3.17
N TYR A 11 -2.08 -20.37 3.34
CA TYR A 11 -1.12 -20.70 2.30
C TYR A 11 -0.52 -22.07 2.54
N ARG A 12 0.20 -22.59 1.55
CA ARG A 12 1.00 -23.79 1.73
C ARG A 12 2.48 -23.47 1.71
N SER A 13 3.23 -23.98 2.68
CA SER A 13 4.67 -23.80 2.73
C SER A 13 5.40 -25.15 2.73
N CYS A 14 6.62 -25.12 2.22
CA CYS A 14 7.51 -26.27 2.32
C CYS A 14 8.16 -26.31 3.70
N PRO A 15 8.18 -27.46 4.40
CA PRO A 15 8.88 -27.57 5.69
C PRO A 15 10.41 -27.58 5.54
N ASN A 16 10.93 -27.91 4.34
CA ASN A 16 12.35 -28.09 4.09
C ASN A 16 13.02 -26.91 3.36
N CYS A 17 12.24 -25.98 2.82
CA CYS A 17 12.75 -24.78 2.17
C CYS A 17 11.75 -23.63 2.31
N GLU A 18 12.18 -22.41 2.07
CA GLU A 18 11.35 -21.19 2.22
C GLU A 18 10.42 -20.98 1.01
N TYR A 19 9.81 -22.05 0.50
CA TYR A 19 8.89 -21.96 -0.63
C TYR A 19 7.45 -21.88 -0.13
N ASP A 20 6.79 -20.76 -0.41
CA ASP A 20 5.39 -20.52 -0.10
C ASP A 20 4.53 -20.49 -1.37
N LEU A 21 3.28 -20.93 -1.22
CA LEU A 21 2.30 -21.02 -2.29
C LEU A 21 0.92 -20.62 -1.78
N CYS A 22 0.34 -19.59 -2.38
CA CYS A 22 -1.01 -19.13 -2.07
C CYS A 22 -2.10 -20.15 -2.50
N LEU A 23 -3.29 -20.11 -1.89
CA LEU A 23 -4.36 -21.06 -2.19
C LEU A 23 -4.91 -20.96 -3.61
N THR A 24 -4.83 -19.78 -4.24
CA THR A 24 -5.21 -19.60 -5.65
C THR A 24 -4.28 -20.37 -6.55
N CYS A 25 -2.96 -20.21 -6.41
CA CYS A 25 -1.97 -21.00 -7.14
C CYS A 25 -2.05 -22.50 -6.83
N CYS A 26 -2.45 -22.89 -5.61
CA CYS A 26 -2.74 -24.30 -5.31
C CYS A 26 -3.90 -24.85 -6.14
N ARG A 27 -4.93 -24.02 -6.41
CA ARG A 27 -6.09 -24.41 -7.23
C ARG A 27 -5.69 -24.55 -8.70
N GLU A 28 -4.96 -23.57 -9.22
CA GLU A 28 -4.42 -23.58 -10.59
C GLU A 28 -3.61 -24.86 -10.85
N LEU A 29 -2.72 -25.23 -9.92
CA LEU A 29 -1.92 -26.47 -10.05
C LEU A 29 -2.76 -27.75 -10.10
N ARG A 30 -3.89 -27.79 -9.39
CA ARG A 30 -4.81 -28.94 -9.42
C ARG A 30 -5.63 -28.99 -10.70
N GLU A 31 -5.86 -27.83 -11.32
CA GLU A 31 -6.51 -27.70 -12.62
C GLU A 31 -5.53 -27.91 -13.79
N GLY A 32 -4.24 -28.12 -13.49
CA GLY A 32 -3.18 -28.33 -14.49
C GLY A 32 -2.54 -27.05 -15.01
N CYS A 33 -2.87 -25.89 -14.44
CA CYS A 33 -2.31 -24.60 -14.77
C CYS A 33 -1.03 -24.32 -13.96
N GLN A 34 -0.02 -23.74 -14.62
CA GLN A 34 1.21 -23.36 -13.94
C GLN A 34 1.02 -22.05 -13.16
N PRO A 35 1.32 -22.01 -11.86
CA PRO A 35 1.12 -20.84 -11.03
C PRO A 35 2.13 -19.74 -11.38
N GLY A 36 1.67 -18.49 -11.44
CA GLY A 36 2.47 -17.32 -11.83
C GLY A 36 2.33 -16.89 -13.30
N GLY A 37 1.39 -17.46 -14.06
CA GLY A 37 1.08 -17.06 -15.43
C GLY A 37 2.28 -17.12 -16.40
N SER A 38 2.21 -16.35 -17.50
CA SER A 38 3.32 -16.19 -18.46
C SER A 38 4.56 -15.49 -17.86
N GLU A 39 4.42 -14.84 -16.71
CA GLU A 39 5.49 -14.08 -16.06
C GLU A 39 6.54 -15.00 -15.42
N ALA A 40 6.13 -16.14 -14.86
CA ALA A 40 7.06 -17.14 -14.31
C ALA A 40 8.01 -17.74 -15.38
N GLN A 41 7.52 -17.89 -16.63
CA GLN A 41 8.36 -18.27 -17.77
C GLN A 41 9.34 -17.13 -18.12
N SER A 42 8.84 -15.88 -18.19
CA SER A 42 9.66 -14.72 -18.55
C SER A 42 10.77 -14.39 -17.52
N ALA A 43 10.52 -14.58 -16.22
CA ALA A 43 11.50 -14.32 -15.17
C ALA A 43 12.64 -15.35 -15.19
N TYR A 44 12.33 -16.61 -15.48
CA TYR A 44 13.33 -17.65 -15.66
C TYR A 44 14.15 -17.44 -16.95
N GLU A 45 13.49 -17.09 -18.05
CA GLU A 45 14.15 -16.74 -19.31
C GLU A 45 15.12 -15.56 -19.14
N GLN A 46 14.69 -14.48 -18.47
CA GLN A 46 15.55 -13.34 -18.13
C GLN A 46 16.71 -13.73 -17.20
N SER A 47 16.51 -14.69 -16.29
CA SER A 47 17.57 -15.19 -15.39
C SER A 47 18.61 -16.02 -16.13
N LEU A 48 18.18 -16.86 -17.08
CA LEU A 48 19.05 -17.64 -17.97
C LEU A 48 19.80 -16.75 -18.96
N GLU A 49 19.16 -15.71 -19.47
CA GLU A 49 19.78 -14.76 -20.38
C GLU A 49 20.89 -13.97 -19.68
N ARG A 50 20.68 -13.55 -18.42
CA ARG A 50 21.74 -12.98 -17.57
C ARG A 50 22.88 -13.97 -17.30
N ALA A 51 22.57 -15.25 -17.09
CA ALA A 51 23.58 -16.29 -16.88
C ALA A 51 24.40 -16.59 -18.15
N LYS A 52 23.79 -16.51 -19.34
CA LYS A 52 24.47 -16.68 -20.64
C LYS A 52 25.36 -15.48 -21.00
N VAL A 53 24.95 -14.26 -20.63
CA VAL A 53 25.77 -13.05 -20.83
C VAL A 53 27.06 -13.12 -20.02
N GLN A 54 27.06 -13.70 -18.82
CA GLN A 54 28.28 -13.86 -18.02
C GLN A 54 29.29 -14.88 -18.59
N VAL A 55 28.86 -15.80 -19.45
CA VAL A 55 29.75 -16.79 -20.12
C VAL A 55 30.31 -16.25 -21.43
N THR A 56 29.79 -15.11 -21.93
CA THR A 56 30.13 -14.57 -23.25
C THR A 56 30.57 -13.10 -23.20
N GLU A 57 31.27 -12.67 -22.16
CA GLU A 57 32.04 -11.40 -22.23
C GLU A 57 33.48 -11.65 -22.69
N GLY A 58 33.57 -11.92 -24.00
CA GLY A 58 34.71 -11.53 -24.83
C GLY A 58 34.16 -10.68 -25.98
N SER A 59 34.43 -9.37 -25.92
CA SER A 59 34.42 -8.42 -27.05
C SER A 59 33.10 -7.70 -27.43
N GLN A 60 33.01 -6.47 -26.94
CA GLN A 60 32.73 -5.22 -27.69
C GLN A 60 31.35 -4.94 -28.34
N SER A 61 30.78 -3.85 -27.80
CA SER A 61 30.31 -2.64 -28.50
C SER A 61 28.81 -2.44 -28.68
N ALA A 62 28.45 -1.17 -28.42
CA ALA A 62 27.12 -0.63 -28.27
C ALA A 62 26.32 -0.61 -29.58
N GLN A 63 25.02 -0.89 -29.48
CA GLN A 63 24.04 -0.03 -30.16
C GLN A 63 22.64 -0.11 -29.56
N ARG A 64 22.26 1.05 -29.03
CA ARG A 64 20.95 1.50 -28.59
C ARG A 64 19.90 1.29 -29.70
N ARG A 65 18.87 0.47 -29.45
CA ARG A 65 17.56 0.61 -30.12
C ARG A 65 16.43 0.38 -29.11
N ARG A 66 15.69 1.46 -28.86
CA ARG A 66 14.29 1.42 -28.38
C ARG A 66 13.48 0.62 -29.40
N PHE A 67 12.50 -0.18 -28.99
CA PHE A 67 11.18 -0.17 -29.61
C PHE A 67 10.14 -0.76 -28.63
N ALA A 68 9.02 -0.05 -28.56
CA ALA A 68 7.76 -0.44 -27.96
C ALA A 68 6.95 -1.28 -28.95
N TRP A 69 6.03 -2.12 -28.47
CA TRP A 69 4.60 -2.11 -28.83
C TRP A 69 3.86 -3.38 -28.34
N GLU A 70 2.56 -3.16 -28.14
CA GLU A 70 1.42 -3.99 -27.75
C GLU A 70 1.14 -5.26 -28.59
N SER A 71 0.27 -6.09 -28.01
CA SER A 71 -0.66 -7.08 -28.57
C SER A 71 -0.68 -7.30 -30.11
N HIS A 72 -0.55 -8.57 -30.54
CA HIS A 72 -1.61 -9.28 -31.27
C HIS A 72 -1.24 -10.75 -31.50
N LEU A 73 -2.26 -11.62 -31.39
CA LEU A 73 -2.24 -13.04 -31.71
C LEU A 73 -1.84 -13.28 -33.18
N ASP A 74 -0.98 -14.27 -33.45
CA ASP A 74 -1.20 -15.25 -34.52
C ASP A 74 -0.29 -16.49 -34.39
N ILE A 75 -0.91 -17.65 -34.61
CA ILE A 75 -0.34 -18.99 -34.52
C ILE A 75 0.49 -19.28 -35.77
N ALA A 76 1.78 -19.56 -35.60
CA ALA A 76 2.58 -20.26 -36.60
C ALA A 76 3.51 -21.29 -35.93
N ARG A 77 3.11 -22.57 -36.03
CA ARG A 77 3.97 -23.73 -35.81
C ARG A 77 5.18 -23.63 -36.76
N ASN A 78 6.39 -23.54 -36.22
CA ASN A 78 7.56 -24.23 -36.77
C ASN A 78 8.68 -24.30 -35.74
N ALA A 79 9.28 -25.48 -35.66
CA ALA A 79 10.24 -25.91 -34.66
C ALA A 79 11.56 -25.12 -34.73
N CYS A 80 11.96 -24.54 -33.61
CA CYS A 80 13.35 -24.28 -33.27
C CYS A 80 13.63 -24.94 -31.92
N ASP A 81 14.62 -25.83 -31.97
CA ASP A 81 15.03 -26.80 -30.98
C ASP A 81 15.73 -26.11 -29.78
N SER A 82 15.45 -26.59 -28.56
CA SER A 82 15.94 -26.10 -27.25
C SER A 82 15.25 -24.87 -26.64
N THR A 83 13.92 -24.93 -26.49
CA THR A 83 13.25 -24.21 -25.39
C THR A 83 13.53 -24.97 -24.09
N TYR A 84 14.33 -24.42 -23.18
CA TYR A 84 14.51 -24.96 -21.83
C TYR A 84 13.19 -24.80 -21.06
N SER A 85 12.24 -25.71 -21.29
CA SER A 85 10.98 -25.75 -20.57
C SER A 85 11.27 -26.12 -19.13
N LEU A 86 10.90 -25.25 -18.18
CA LEU A 86 10.89 -25.58 -16.77
C LEU A 86 10.18 -26.92 -16.56
N PRO A 87 10.71 -27.81 -15.69
CA PRO A 87 10.07 -29.09 -15.44
C PRO A 87 8.61 -28.88 -15.07
N ASN A 88 7.74 -29.72 -15.64
CA ASN A 88 6.32 -29.64 -15.36
C ASN A 88 6.10 -29.91 -13.87
N TRP A 89 5.28 -29.08 -13.23
CA TRP A 89 4.96 -29.21 -11.83
C TRP A 89 3.44 -29.27 -11.69
N SER A 90 2.92 -30.37 -11.19
CA SER A 90 1.49 -30.62 -11.07
C SER A 90 1.15 -31.14 -9.67
N ALA A 91 -0.11 -31.01 -9.28
CA ALA A 91 -0.62 -31.74 -8.13
C ALA A 91 -0.58 -33.26 -8.40
N ASN A 92 -0.50 -34.04 -7.33
CA ASN A 92 -0.66 -35.48 -7.36
C ASN A 92 -2.14 -35.85 -7.56
N ASP A 93 -2.43 -37.11 -7.89
CA ASP A 93 -3.80 -37.60 -8.16
C ASP A 93 -4.76 -37.45 -6.96
N ASP A 94 -4.23 -37.40 -5.74
CA ASP A 94 -4.99 -37.15 -4.51
C ASP A 94 -5.20 -35.65 -4.22
N GLY A 95 -4.73 -34.77 -5.11
CA GLY A 95 -4.78 -33.31 -4.97
C GLY A 95 -3.73 -32.72 -4.01
N SER A 96 -2.82 -33.54 -3.47
CA SER A 96 -1.66 -33.07 -2.71
C SER A 96 -0.64 -32.40 -3.64
N ILE A 97 0.11 -31.42 -3.12
CA ILE A 97 1.04 -30.62 -3.91
C ILE A 97 2.43 -30.81 -3.33
N ALA A 98 3.34 -31.40 -4.11
CA ALA A 98 4.75 -31.47 -3.78
C ALA A 98 5.40 -30.10 -3.93
N CYS A 99 6.43 -29.82 -3.13
CA CYS A 99 7.28 -28.66 -3.30
C CYS A 99 7.90 -28.68 -4.71
N PRO A 100 7.94 -27.55 -5.42
CA PRO A 100 8.39 -27.56 -6.81
C PRO A 100 9.85 -28.02 -6.94
N PRO A 101 10.28 -28.44 -8.15
CA PRO A 101 11.68 -28.71 -8.45
C PRO A 101 12.60 -27.50 -8.19
N LYS A 102 13.91 -27.74 -8.11
CA LYS A 102 14.92 -26.71 -7.83
C LYS A 102 14.93 -25.59 -8.86
N GLU A 103 14.64 -25.93 -10.12
CA GLU A 103 14.54 -25.00 -11.25
C GLU A 103 13.40 -23.99 -11.06
N ARG A 104 12.40 -24.32 -10.24
CA ARG A 104 11.26 -23.47 -9.86
C ARG A 104 11.39 -22.89 -8.45
N GLY A 105 12.57 -23.00 -7.83
CA GLY A 105 12.86 -22.44 -6.50
C GLY A 105 12.45 -23.31 -5.32
N GLY A 106 11.99 -24.54 -5.54
CA GLY A 106 11.64 -25.47 -4.46
C GLY A 106 12.68 -26.57 -4.22
N CYS A 107 12.36 -27.53 -3.36
CA CYS A 107 13.23 -28.66 -3.03
C CYS A 107 12.89 -29.97 -3.78
N GLY A 108 11.74 -30.04 -4.44
CA GLY A 108 11.28 -31.18 -5.24
C GLY A 108 10.91 -32.46 -4.48
N THR A 109 10.97 -32.48 -3.14
CA THR A 109 10.92 -33.72 -2.36
C THR A 109 9.78 -33.81 -1.35
N THR A 110 9.42 -32.70 -0.69
CA THR A 110 8.42 -32.69 0.39
C THR A 110 7.08 -32.14 -0.05
N LEU A 111 5.99 -32.61 0.55
CA LEU A 111 4.66 -32.04 0.35
C LEU A 111 4.54 -30.65 1.02
N LEU A 112 3.84 -29.73 0.35
CA LEU A 112 3.53 -28.41 0.89
C LEU A 112 2.42 -28.52 1.95
N GLN A 113 2.72 -28.08 3.18
CA GLN A 113 1.83 -28.13 4.33
C GLN A 113 0.94 -26.89 4.38
N LEU A 114 -0.31 -27.03 4.81
CA LEU A 114 -1.21 -25.88 4.96
C LEU A 114 -0.87 -25.11 6.24
N HIS A 115 -0.55 -23.84 6.08
CA HIS A 115 -0.32 -22.88 7.14
C HIS A 115 -1.40 -21.80 7.15
N ARG A 116 -1.49 -21.11 8.29
CA ARG A 116 -2.35 -19.96 8.51
C ARG A 116 -1.54 -18.87 9.21
N ASN A 117 -1.74 -17.62 8.82
CA ASN A 117 -1.11 -16.48 9.47
C ASN A 117 -1.71 -16.24 10.87
N PHE A 118 -3.03 -16.39 10.99
CA PHE A 118 -3.75 -16.10 12.23
C PHE A 118 -4.14 -17.37 12.98
N LYS A 119 -4.21 -17.29 14.32
CA LYS A 119 -4.72 -18.39 15.15
C LYS A 119 -6.21 -18.61 14.88
N ALA A 120 -6.69 -19.84 15.13
CA ALA A 120 -8.13 -20.12 15.15
C ALA A 120 -8.83 -19.11 16.06
N ASN A 121 -9.98 -18.59 15.59
CA ASN A 121 -10.83 -17.64 16.30
C ASN A 121 -10.25 -16.23 16.48
N TRP A 122 -9.21 -15.83 15.72
CA TRP A 122 -8.70 -14.46 15.75
C TRP A 122 -9.80 -13.44 15.42
N VAL A 123 -10.58 -13.66 14.37
CA VAL A 123 -11.69 -12.78 13.97
C VAL A 123 -12.73 -12.64 15.09
N VAL A 124 -13.10 -13.75 15.74
CA VAL A 124 -14.05 -13.73 16.86
C VAL A 124 -13.51 -12.92 18.04
N LYS A 125 -12.22 -13.08 18.35
CA LYS A 125 -11.56 -12.28 19.40
C LYS A 125 -11.52 -10.80 19.04
N LEU A 126 -11.19 -10.48 17.79
CA LEU A 126 -11.13 -9.11 17.29
C LEU A 126 -12.51 -8.44 17.38
N LEU A 127 -13.57 -9.12 16.92
CA LEU A 127 -14.95 -8.63 17.01
C LEU A 127 -15.35 -8.40 18.47
N LYS A 128 -15.10 -9.37 19.34
CA LYS A 128 -15.41 -9.23 20.77
C LYS A 128 -14.68 -8.05 21.40
N SER A 129 -13.39 -7.85 21.09
CA SER A 129 -12.64 -6.71 21.58
C SER A 129 -13.15 -5.37 21.03
N ALA A 130 -13.59 -5.33 19.76
CA ALA A 130 -14.21 -4.14 19.19
C ALA A 130 -15.56 -3.82 19.87
N GLU A 131 -16.39 -4.84 20.12
CA GLU A 131 -17.66 -4.71 20.84
C GLU A 131 -17.45 -4.26 22.30
N GLU A 132 -16.47 -4.83 23.01
CA GLU A 132 -16.09 -4.40 24.36
C GLU A 132 -15.65 -2.93 24.38
N LEU A 133 -14.83 -2.51 23.42
CA LEU A 133 -14.43 -1.10 23.28
C LEU A 133 -15.64 -0.19 23.05
N LEU A 134 -16.53 -0.54 22.11
CA LEU A 134 -17.74 0.23 21.81
C LEU A 134 -18.70 0.30 22.99
N SER A 135 -18.77 -0.74 23.84
CA SER A 135 -19.65 -0.75 25.01
C SER A 135 -19.32 0.33 26.05
N HIS A 136 -18.09 0.84 26.05
CA HIS A 136 -17.65 1.91 26.95
C HIS A 136 -17.87 3.31 26.37
N TYR A 137 -18.25 3.42 25.11
CA TYR A 137 -18.62 4.69 24.48
C TYR A 137 -20.14 4.79 24.45
N GLU A 138 -20.70 5.62 25.33
CA GLU A 138 -22.07 6.12 25.13
C GLU A 138 -22.05 6.99 23.88
N PHE A 139 -22.41 6.37 22.75
CA PHE A 139 -22.64 7.08 21.52
C PHE A 139 -23.97 7.82 21.66
N GLU A 140 -23.92 9.06 22.16
CA GLU A 140 -25.00 10.01 21.90
C GLU A 140 -25.16 10.03 20.38
N GLY A 141 -26.29 9.47 19.90
CA GLY A 141 -26.47 9.02 18.53
C GLY A 141 -25.98 10.01 17.49
N VAL A 142 -25.58 9.51 16.30
CA VAL A 142 -25.12 10.34 15.16
C VAL A 142 -26.02 11.57 15.10
N PRO A 143 -25.51 12.78 15.40
CA PRO A 143 -26.32 13.97 15.29
C PRO A 143 -26.80 14.03 13.86
N ASP A 144 -28.11 14.07 13.67
CA ASP A 144 -28.73 13.97 12.35
C ASP A 144 -28.01 14.94 11.41
N SER A 145 -27.51 14.43 10.28
CA SER A 145 -26.59 15.16 9.40
C SER A 145 -27.16 16.47 8.83
N SER A 146 -28.46 16.71 9.04
CA SER A 146 -29.20 17.87 8.56
C SER A 146 -29.24 19.08 9.50
N GLU A 147 -28.85 18.96 10.77
CA GLU A 147 -28.91 20.10 11.70
C GLU A 147 -27.62 20.95 11.67
N ASP A 148 -27.76 22.27 11.52
CA ASP A 148 -26.61 23.17 11.58
C ASP A 148 -25.88 23.05 12.93
N CYS A 149 -24.55 23.11 12.91
CA CYS A 149 -23.78 23.10 14.15
C CYS A 149 -24.02 24.40 14.94
N LEU A 150 -24.78 24.30 16.03
CA LEU A 150 -25.08 25.44 16.92
C LEU A 150 -23.81 26.09 17.49
N LEU A 151 -22.75 25.31 17.72
CA LEU A 151 -21.46 25.81 18.23
C LEU A 151 -20.74 26.71 17.19
N CYS A 152 -20.81 26.35 15.91
CA CYS A 152 -20.29 27.14 14.79
C CYS A 152 -21.15 28.38 14.49
N SER A 153 -22.46 28.31 14.76
CA SER A 153 -23.39 29.42 14.54
C SER A 153 -23.31 30.47 15.66
N ALA A 154 -23.11 30.04 16.91
CA ALA A 154 -22.98 30.92 18.08
C ALA A 154 -21.69 31.75 18.09
N SER A 155 -20.65 31.31 17.38
CA SER A 155 -19.37 32.02 17.28
C SER A 155 -19.44 33.25 16.37
N ASP A 156 -20.42 33.33 15.45
CA ASP A 156 -20.58 34.48 14.54
C ASP A 156 -21.29 35.68 15.21
N ALA A 157 -22.12 35.41 16.24
CA ALA A 157 -22.92 36.45 16.91
C ALA A 157 -22.17 37.22 18.01
N ASN A 158 -21.13 36.63 18.63
CA ASN A 158 -20.48 37.18 19.83
C ASN A 158 -19.10 37.82 19.59
N LEU A 159 -18.55 37.78 18.37
CA LEU A 159 -17.16 38.18 18.07
C LEU A 159 -17.03 39.48 17.25
N ARG A 160 -18.00 40.39 17.35
CA ARG A 160 -17.90 41.70 16.70
C ARG A 160 -17.01 42.72 17.43
N ASP A 161 -16.55 42.44 18.65
CA ASP A 161 -15.94 43.48 19.52
C ASP A 161 -14.49 43.20 19.99
N ASN A 162 -14.00 41.96 19.91
CA ASN A 162 -12.60 41.63 20.16
C ASN A 162 -12.06 40.92 18.92
N GLY A 163 -10.93 41.37 18.35
CA GLY A 163 -10.36 40.91 17.07
C GLY A 163 -9.93 39.43 16.97
N GLU A 164 -10.55 38.53 17.72
CA GLU A 164 -10.43 37.08 17.61
C GLU A 164 -11.14 36.58 16.34
N ARG A 165 -10.41 35.82 15.53
CA ARG A 165 -10.92 35.33 14.24
C ARG A 165 -11.91 34.19 14.51
N PRO A 166 -13.13 34.22 13.94
CA PRO A 166 -14.13 33.19 14.19
C PRO A 166 -13.60 31.80 13.84
N ALA A 167 -14.07 30.79 14.56
CA ALA A 167 -13.73 29.39 14.33
C ALA A 167 -14.41 28.80 13.08
N THR A 168 -14.93 29.64 12.19
CA THR A 168 -15.57 29.26 10.93
C THR A 168 -14.89 29.98 9.76
N ARG A 169 -14.84 29.32 8.60
CA ARG A 169 -14.31 29.88 7.36
C ARG A 169 -15.34 29.71 6.25
N ARG A 170 -15.68 30.80 5.58
CA ARG A 170 -16.51 30.74 4.37
C ARG A 170 -15.77 29.97 3.26
N ALA A 171 -16.39 28.89 2.78
CA ALA A 171 -15.90 28.08 1.66
C ALA A 171 -16.70 28.30 0.38
N ALA A 172 -17.96 28.75 0.49
CA ALA A 172 -18.82 29.00 -0.66
C ALA A 172 -19.78 30.20 -0.45
N SER A 173 -20.50 30.56 -1.52
CA SER A 173 -21.49 31.63 -1.53
C SER A 173 -22.72 31.20 -2.35
N ARG A 174 -23.47 30.24 -1.83
CA ARG A 174 -24.72 29.72 -2.43
C ARG A 174 -25.93 30.26 -1.67
N GLU A 175 -26.97 30.66 -2.38
CA GLU A 175 -28.21 31.12 -1.76
C GLU A 175 -28.89 29.95 -1.01
N ALA A 176 -29.38 30.22 0.21
CA ALA A 176 -30.09 29.26 1.07
C ALA A 176 -29.35 27.93 1.38
N SER A 177 -28.01 27.93 1.34
CA SER A 177 -27.21 26.74 1.68
C SER A 177 -26.58 26.81 3.07
N HIS A 178 -26.64 25.69 3.79
CA HIS A 178 -26.08 25.48 5.13
C HIS A 178 -24.59 25.10 5.10
N ASP A 179 -24.06 24.70 3.95
CA ASP A 179 -22.67 24.23 3.76
C ASP A 179 -21.68 25.35 3.36
N ASN A 180 -22.10 26.61 3.37
CA ASN A 180 -21.26 27.73 2.92
C ASN A 180 -20.06 28.00 3.85
N PHE A 181 -20.07 27.48 5.07
CA PHE A 181 -19.05 27.69 6.09
C PHE A 181 -18.52 26.35 6.59
N LEU A 182 -17.20 26.29 6.75
CA LEU A 182 -16.50 25.14 7.32
C LEU A 182 -16.02 25.47 8.73
N TYR A 183 -16.02 24.46 9.59
CA TYR A 183 -15.33 24.55 10.87
C TYR A 183 -13.83 24.75 10.63
N CYS A 184 -13.29 25.81 11.22
CA CYS A 184 -11.93 26.30 11.01
C CYS A 184 -11.28 26.81 12.31
N PRO A 185 -11.05 25.94 13.32
CA PRO A 185 -10.48 26.32 14.61
C PRO A 185 -9.00 26.68 14.49
N ASN A 186 -8.47 27.46 15.45
CA ASN A 186 -7.02 27.56 15.65
C ASN A 186 -6.55 26.34 16.47
N VAL A 187 -5.33 25.87 16.22
CA VAL A 187 -4.76 24.72 16.93
C VAL A 187 -4.77 24.92 18.45
N ILE A 188 -4.61 26.14 18.96
CA ILE A 188 -4.64 26.50 20.38
C ILE A 188 -5.99 26.13 21.00
N ASP A 189 -7.09 26.50 20.34
CA ASP A 189 -8.48 26.32 20.78
C ASP A 189 -8.89 24.83 20.92
N LEU A 190 -8.16 23.91 20.27
CA LEU A 190 -8.42 22.47 20.39
C LEU A 190 -8.20 21.91 21.81
N LYS A 191 -7.54 22.66 22.71
CA LYS A 191 -7.30 22.23 24.09
C LYS A 191 -8.51 22.40 25.02
N ASP A 192 -9.36 23.40 24.77
CA ASP A 192 -10.45 23.79 25.68
C ASP A 192 -11.82 23.41 25.08
N GLY A 193 -12.08 22.09 24.94
CA GLY A 193 -13.34 21.57 24.38
C GLY A 193 -13.40 21.55 22.84
N GLY A 194 -12.42 22.15 22.15
CA GLY A 194 -12.35 22.12 20.68
C GLY A 194 -12.15 20.72 20.09
N MET A 195 -11.65 19.75 20.87
CA MET A 195 -11.52 18.35 20.44
C MET A 195 -12.87 17.65 20.29
N GLU A 196 -13.81 17.85 21.21
CA GLU A 196 -15.16 17.28 21.12
C GLU A 196 -15.91 17.88 19.93
N HIS A 197 -15.77 19.19 19.71
CA HIS A 197 -16.32 19.86 18.55
C HIS A 197 -15.73 19.36 17.23
N PHE A 198 -14.41 19.13 17.18
CA PHE A 198 -13.75 18.50 16.04
C PHE A 198 -14.28 17.09 15.78
N GLN A 199 -14.39 16.25 16.82
CA GLN A 199 -14.90 14.88 16.71
C GLN A 199 -16.33 14.86 16.20
N LYS A 200 -17.17 15.82 16.58
CA LYS A 200 -18.53 15.97 16.05
C LYS A 200 -18.53 16.19 14.53
N HIS A 201 -17.74 17.13 14.02
CA HIS A 201 -17.62 17.35 12.57
C HIS A 201 -17.01 16.14 11.85
N TRP A 202 -16.03 15.47 12.46
CA TRP A 202 -15.40 14.26 11.93
C TRP A 202 -16.39 13.09 11.79
N LEU A 203 -17.23 12.86 12.80
CA LEU A 203 -18.26 11.82 12.77
C LEU A 203 -19.33 12.06 11.69
N ARG A 204 -19.57 13.32 11.32
CA ARG A 204 -20.50 13.72 10.25
C ARG A 204 -19.86 13.65 8.85
N GLY A 205 -18.56 13.37 8.75
CA GLY A 205 -17.82 13.40 7.50
C GLY A 205 -17.67 14.81 6.92
N GLU A 206 -17.82 15.85 7.74
CA GLU A 206 -17.71 17.25 7.31
C GLU A 206 -16.22 17.67 7.26
N PRO A 207 -15.80 18.39 6.21
CA PRO A 207 -14.41 18.84 6.12
C PRO A 207 -14.08 19.93 7.15
N VAL A 208 -12.93 19.79 7.81
CA VAL A 208 -12.44 20.72 8.85
C VAL A 208 -11.07 21.27 8.49
N ILE A 209 -10.82 22.56 8.76
CA ILE A 209 -9.52 23.22 8.52
C ILE A 209 -8.93 23.71 9.84
N VAL A 210 -7.93 23.01 10.38
CA VAL A 210 -7.21 23.47 11.58
C VAL A 210 -6.12 24.47 11.18
N ARG A 211 -6.17 25.68 11.75
CA ARG A 211 -5.22 26.77 11.48
C ARG A 211 -4.05 26.78 12.47
N ASP A 212 -2.97 27.42 12.04
CA ASP A 212 -1.83 27.79 12.89
C ASP A 212 -1.16 26.59 13.59
N VAL A 213 -1.25 25.39 12.98
CA VAL A 213 -0.69 24.13 13.52
C VAL A 213 0.81 24.21 13.84
N HIS A 214 1.54 25.06 13.12
CA HIS A 214 2.98 25.29 13.33
C HIS A 214 3.29 25.80 14.75
N GLU A 215 2.38 26.54 15.39
CA GLU A 215 2.57 27.07 16.75
C GLU A 215 2.68 25.95 17.81
N LYS A 216 2.15 24.75 17.53
CA LYS A 216 2.28 23.57 18.40
C LYS A 216 3.28 22.51 17.90
N THR A 217 3.92 22.73 16.76
CA THR A 217 4.92 21.77 16.27
C THR A 217 6.17 21.73 17.16
N SER A 218 6.90 20.62 17.13
CA SER A 218 8.06 20.31 17.97
C SER A 218 9.31 21.18 17.70
N GLY A 219 9.16 22.37 17.13
CA GLY A 219 10.26 23.28 16.80
C GLY A 219 11.13 22.79 15.63
N LEU A 220 10.71 21.74 14.93
CA LEU A 220 11.38 21.24 13.74
C LEU A 220 11.18 22.24 12.59
N SER A 221 12.28 22.70 12.02
CA SER A 221 12.24 23.58 10.85
C SER A 221 12.14 22.74 9.57
N TRP A 222 11.07 22.99 8.82
CA TRP A 222 10.87 22.50 7.46
C TRP A 222 11.44 23.47 6.42
N GLU A 223 12.29 24.41 6.83
CA GLU A 223 12.99 25.28 5.89
C GLU A 223 13.86 24.40 4.96
N PRO A 224 13.82 24.63 3.63
CA PRO A 224 14.49 23.77 2.66
C PRO A 224 15.96 23.47 2.99
N MET A 225 16.70 24.46 3.51
CA MET A 225 18.11 24.28 3.88
C MET A 225 18.31 23.47 5.17
N VAL A 226 17.36 23.51 6.11
CA VAL A 226 17.39 22.67 7.32
C VAL A 226 17.09 21.22 6.93
N MET A 227 16.05 21.00 6.14
CA MET A 227 15.71 19.67 5.60
C MET A 227 16.87 19.07 4.79
N TRP A 228 17.46 19.87 3.90
CA TRP A 228 18.56 19.42 3.05
C TRP A 228 19.80 19.01 3.86
N ARG A 229 20.14 19.76 4.92
CA ARG A 229 21.24 19.40 5.83
C ARG A 229 20.94 18.10 6.58
N ALA A 230 19.74 17.97 7.14
CA ALA A 230 19.33 16.77 7.87
C ALA A 230 19.45 15.51 6.99
N LEU A 231 18.93 15.55 5.75
CA LEU A 231 19.01 14.44 4.81
C LEU A 231 20.45 14.02 4.47
N ARG A 232 21.37 15.00 4.31
CA ARG A 232 22.79 14.73 4.02
C ARG A 232 23.56 14.20 5.23
N GLU A 233 23.26 14.71 6.41
CA GLU A 233 23.91 14.29 7.66
C GLU A 233 23.51 12.86 8.05
N THR A 234 22.25 12.45 7.79
CA THR A 234 21.79 11.08 8.04
C THR A 234 22.46 10.06 7.10
N GLY A 235 22.74 10.42 5.84
CA GLY A 235 23.46 9.54 4.90
C GLY A 235 24.93 9.27 5.26
N SER A 236 25.51 10.05 6.17
CA SER A 236 26.93 9.98 6.53
C SER A 236 27.25 8.95 7.63
N LYS A 237 26.24 8.51 8.40
CA LYS A 237 26.40 7.58 9.51
C LYS A 237 25.76 6.22 9.19
N LYS A 238 26.57 5.37 8.54
CA LYS A 238 26.39 3.94 8.26
C LYS A 238 25.38 3.57 7.15
N GLN A 239 25.94 2.86 6.14
CA GLN A 239 25.29 1.87 5.27
C GLN A 239 24.58 2.30 3.97
N PHE A 240 24.71 3.55 3.49
CA PHE A 240 24.22 3.92 2.15
C PHE A 240 25.17 4.88 1.43
N LYS A 241 26.41 4.45 1.16
CA LYS A 241 27.40 5.26 0.44
C LYS A 241 27.12 5.42 -1.05
N GLU A 242 26.24 4.61 -1.64
CA GLU A 242 26.04 4.58 -3.10
C GLU A 242 24.67 5.10 -3.56
N GLU A 243 23.64 5.09 -2.70
CA GLU A 243 22.26 5.48 -3.07
C GLU A 243 21.86 6.91 -2.64
N THR A 244 22.69 7.62 -1.88
CA THR A 244 22.36 8.98 -1.39
C THR A 244 22.77 10.11 -2.34
N SER A 245 23.44 9.80 -3.46
CA SER A 245 23.87 10.80 -4.45
C SER A 245 22.76 11.14 -5.47
N SER A 246 21.79 10.26 -5.67
CA SER A 246 20.67 10.46 -6.58
C SER A 246 19.39 9.85 -6.01
N VAL A 247 18.45 10.70 -5.61
CA VAL A 247 17.08 10.25 -5.30
C VAL A 247 16.30 10.31 -6.62
N ARG A 248 15.60 9.22 -6.96
CA ARG A 248 14.70 9.21 -8.13
C ARG A 248 13.53 10.13 -7.82
N ALA A 249 13.49 11.30 -8.45
CA ALA A 249 12.32 12.17 -8.37
C ALA A 249 11.15 11.49 -9.10
N ILE A 250 10.02 11.37 -8.42
CA ILE A 250 8.78 10.94 -9.04
C ILE A 250 8.15 12.20 -9.63
N ASP A 251 7.87 12.18 -10.93
CA ASP A 251 7.12 13.24 -11.58
C ASP A 251 5.64 13.06 -11.25
N CYS A 252 5.16 13.83 -10.27
CA CYS A 252 3.78 13.77 -9.82
C CYS A 252 2.84 14.71 -10.61
N LEU A 253 3.28 15.28 -11.74
CA LEU A 253 2.44 16.20 -12.51
C LEU A 253 1.17 15.54 -13.06
N ASP A 254 1.21 14.23 -13.29
CA ASP A 254 0.09 13.50 -13.90
C ASP A 254 -0.84 12.78 -12.91
N TRP A 255 -0.58 12.83 -11.59
CA TRP A 255 -1.44 12.28 -10.52
C TRP A 255 -1.91 10.81 -10.73
N CYS A 256 -1.16 10.02 -11.50
CA CYS A 256 -1.44 8.60 -11.73
C CYS A 256 -0.39 7.74 -11.03
N GLU A 257 -0.85 6.76 -10.24
CA GLU A 257 -0.07 5.58 -9.85
C GLU A 257 0.05 4.59 -11.01
#